data_AF-A0A3C0GI47-F1
#
_entry.id   AF-A0A3C0GI47-F1
#
_cell.length_a   1.000
_cell.length_b   1.000
_cell.length_c   1.000
_cell.angle_alpha   90.00
_cell.angle_beta   90.00
_cell.angle_gamma   90.00
#
_symmetry.space_group_name_H-M   'P 1'
#
loop_
_entity.id
_entity.type
_entity.pdbx_description
1 polymer ?
#
loop_
_entity_poly.entity_id
_entity_poly.type
_entity_poly.pdbx_seq_one_letter_code
_entity_poly.pdbx_strand_id
1 'polypeptide(L)'
;MAIIITDECINCGACEPECPNTAIYEGADEWRYSDGTSLEGNVVLPDGKEVDAGEVQEPISDEVYYIAPDKCTECMGFHEEPQCAG
;
A
#
# COMPACT_ATOMS: atom_id res chain seq x y z
N MET A 1 4.18 10.52 -11.91
CA MET A 1 2.83 10.21 -12.43
C MET A 1 2.05 9.66 -11.25
N ALA A 2 0.86 10.20 -11.00
CA ALA A 2 -0.07 9.69 -10.01
C ALA A 2 -0.49 8.25 -10.37
N ILE A 3 -0.35 7.30 -9.46
CA ILE A 3 -0.91 5.95 -9.64
C ILE A 3 -2.15 5.85 -8.75
N ILE A 4 -3.31 5.67 -9.38
CA ILE A 4 -4.57 5.38 -8.73
C ILE A 4 -5.12 4.12 -9.39
N ILE A 5 -5.49 3.11 -8.60
CA ILE A 5 -6.14 1.93 -9.17
C ILE A 5 -7.64 2.22 -9.29
N THR A 6 -8.19 2.07 -10.49
CA THR A 6 -9.60 2.27 -10.81
C THR A 6 -10.26 0.95 -11.18
N ASP A 7 -11.58 0.96 -11.38
CA ASP A 7 -12.34 -0.18 -11.92
C ASP A 7 -11.94 -0.56 -13.35
N GLU A 8 -11.16 0.28 -14.04
CA GLU A 8 -10.57 -0.03 -15.35
C GLU A 8 -9.29 -0.89 -15.25
N CYS A 9 -8.88 -1.27 -14.04
CA CYS A 9 -7.72 -2.12 -13.82
C CYS A 9 -7.89 -3.47 -14.53
N ILE A 10 -6.90 -3.83 -15.33
CA ILE A 10 -6.87 -5.08 -16.11
C ILE A 10 -5.96 -6.16 -15.49
N ASN A 11 -5.53 -5.98 -14.24
CA ASN A 11 -4.64 -6.89 -13.52
C ASN A 11 -3.34 -7.21 -14.29
N CYS A 12 -2.70 -6.19 -14.88
CA CYS A 12 -1.45 -6.37 -15.63
C CYS A 12 -0.19 -6.44 -14.75
N GLY A 13 -0.29 -6.16 -13.45
CA GLY A 13 0.82 -6.21 -12.49
C GLY A 13 1.90 -5.14 -12.66
N ALA A 14 1.69 -4.14 -13.53
CA ALA A 14 2.72 -3.13 -13.81
C ALA A 14 2.93 -2.13 -12.66
N CYS A 15 1.91 -1.91 -11.82
CA CYS A 15 1.96 -0.90 -10.75
C CYS A 15 2.64 -1.40 -9.47
N GLU A 16 2.49 -2.68 -9.14
CA GLU A 16 3.03 -3.29 -7.92
C GLU A 16 4.54 -3.05 -7.71
N PRO A 17 5.43 -3.39 -8.67
CA PRO A 17 6.87 -3.22 -8.48
C PRO A 17 7.33 -1.74 -8.47
N GLU A 18 6.48 -0.82 -8.94
CA GLU A 18 6.80 0.61 -9.00
C GLU A 18 6.51 1.31 -7.66
N CYS A 19 5.78 0.66 -6.74
CA CYS A 19 5.46 1.26 -5.45
C CYS A 19 6.66 1.20 -4.49
N PRO A 20 7.28 2.34 -4.12
CA PRO A 20 8.49 2.34 -3.30
C PRO A 20 8.28 1.85 -1.85
N ASN A 21 7.03 1.85 -1.37
CA ASN A 21 6.66 1.43 -0.02
C ASN A 21 5.90 0.10 0.02
N THR A 22 5.82 -0.61 -1.11
CA THR A 22 5.10 -1.91 -1.21
C THR A 22 3.68 -1.79 -0.66
N ALA A 23 2.95 -0.79 -1.13
CA ALA A 23 1.58 -0.49 -0.71
C ALA A 23 0.53 -0.98 -1.72
N ILE A 24 0.93 -1.60 -2.83
CA ILE A 24 0.04 -2.09 -3.89
C ILE A 24 0.05 -3.62 -3.85
N TYR A 25 -1.13 -4.23 -3.88
CA TYR A 25 -1.32 -5.68 -3.81
C TYR A 25 -2.32 -6.14 -4.87
N GLU A 26 -2.21 -7.39 -5.31
CA GLU A 26 -3.19 -8.01 -6.21
C GLU A 26 -4.54 -8.20 -5.48
N GLY A 27 -5.62 -8.33 -6.25
CA GLY A 27 -6.93 -8.61 -5.68
C GLY A 27 -6.93 -9.90 -4.86
N ALA A 28 -7.61 -9.87 -3.71
CA ALA A 28 -7.71 -10.94 -2.71
C ALA A 28 -6.40 -11.30 -1.98
N ASP A 29 -5.26 -10.69 -2.32
CA ASP A 29 -4.02 -10.90 -1.59
C ASP A 29 -4.07 -10.19 -0.24
N GLU A 30 -3.68 -10.90 0.81
CA GLU A 30 -3.53 -10.34 2.15
C GLU A 30 -2.23 -9.54 2.26
N TRP A 31 -2.21 -8.55 3.15
CA TRP A 31 -1.04 -7.67 3.32
C TRP A 31 -0.65 -7.46 4.78
N ARG A 32 0.59 -7.01 5.00
CA ARG A 32 1.12 -6.64 6.32
C ARG A 32 1.83 -5.29 6.26
N TYR A 33 1.90 -4.62 7.40
CA TYR A 33 2.71 -3.41 7.54
C TYR A 33 4.21 -3.71 7.35
N SER A 34 4.66 -4.90 7.73
CA SER A 34 6.05 -5.36 7.55
C SER A 34 6.45 -5.59 6.10
N ASP A 35 5.50 -5.81 5.18
CA ASP A 35 5.81 -6.20 3.80
C ASP A 35 6.59 -5.09 3.09
N GLY A 36 7.84 -5.35 2.71
CA GLY A 36 8.70 -4.34 2.05
C GLY A 36 9.07 -3.14 2.93
N THR A 37 8.88 -3.21 4.26
CA THR A 37 9.30 -2.18 5.21
C THR A 37 10.22 -2.76 6.29
N SER A 38 10.76 -1.90 7.15
CA SER A 38 11.54 -2.31 8.32
C SER A 38 10.71 -2.38 9.62
N LEU A 39 9.37 -2.40 9.52
CA LEU A 39 8.48 -2.45 10.67
C LEU A 39 8.40 -3.89 11.22
N GLU A 40 8.55 -4.05 12.53
CA GLU A 40 8.50 -5.34 13.22
C GLU A 40 7.81 -5.20 14.57
N GLY A 41 6.98 -6.19 14.94
CA GLY A 41 6.24 -6.22 16.20
C GLY A 41 5.24 -5.07 16.36
N ASN A 42 4.96 -4.67 17.60
CA ASN A 42 4.01 -3.60 17.89
C ASN A 42 4.60 -2.23 17.55
N VAL A 43 3.95 -1.48 16.65
CA VAL A 43 4.35 -0.15 16.20
C VAL A 43 3.23 0.86 16.37
N VAL A 44 3.58 2.12 16.59
CA VAL A 44 2.63 3.24 16.60
C VAL A 44 2.81 4.02 15.30
N LEU A 45 1.76 4.04 14.49
CA LEU A 45 1.75 4.74 13.21
C LEU A 45 1.66 6.28 13.42
N PRO A 46 1.99 7.09 12.38
CA PRO A 46 1.96 8.56 12.49
C PRO A 46 0.59 9.15 12.85
N ASP A 47 -0.50 8.43 12.57
CA ASP A 47 -1.87 8.77 12.96
C ASP A 47 -2.22 8.40 14.42
N GLY A 48 -1.28 7.77 15.13
CA GLY A 48 -1.43 7.31 16.52
C GLY A 48 -2.02 5.91 16.66
N LYS A 49 -2.28 5.18 15.56
CA LYS A 49 -2.79 3.81 15.60
C LYS A 49 -1.71 2.84 16.06
N GLU A 50 -1.99 2.04 17.07
CA GLU A 50 -1.15 0.91 17.49
C GLU A 50 -1.49 -0.32 16.66
N VAL A 51 -0.51 -0.91 15.99
CA VAL A 51 -0.68 -2.10 15.12
C VAL A 51 0.45 -3.08 15.35
N ASP A 52 0.21 -4.37 15.13
CA ASP A 52 1.28 -5.37 14.99
C ASP A 52 1.71 -5.41 13.52
N ALA A 53 2.99 -5.17 13.27
CA ALA A 53 3.52 -5.05 11.92
C ALA A 53 3.40 -6.34 11.10
N GLY A 54 3.40 -7.50 11.75
CA GLY A 54 3.27 -8.81 11.13
C GLY A 54 1.84 -9.34 11.06
N GLU A 55 0.87 -8.60 11.61
CA GLU A 55 -0.54 -8.98 11.55
C GLU A 55 -1.07 -8.87 10.11
N VAL A 56 -1.74 -9.94 9.69
CA VAL A 56 -2.35 -10.06 8.37
C VAL A 56 -3.60 -9.19 8.31
N GLN A 57 -3.67 -8.34 7.29
CA GLN A 57 -4.79 -7.45 7.03
C GLN A 57 -5.64 -8.02 5.89
N GLU A 58 -6.97 -7.83 6.00
CA GLU A 58 -7.91 -8.24 4.96
C GLU A 58 -7.70 -7.43 3.67
N PRO A 59 -7.86 -8.05 2.49
CA PRO A 59 -7.79 -7.36 1.21
C PRO A 59 -8.90 -6.31 1.09
N ILE A 60 -8.58 -5.18 0.46
CA ILE A 60 -9.56 -4.11 0.21
C ILE A 60 -10.39 -4.41 -1.04
N SER A 61 -9.81 -5.12 -2.00
CA SER A 61 -10.48 -5.59 -3.21
C SER A 61 -10.16 -7.06 -3.43
N ASP A 62 -11.18 -7.81 -3.85
CA ASP A 62 -11.07 -9.22 -4.23
C ASP A 62 -11.00 -9.41 -5.76
N GLU A 63 -11.12 -8.32 -6.53
CA GLU A 63 -11.32 -8.37 -7.99
C GLU A 63 -10.16 -7.75 -8.78
N VAL A 64 -9.63 -6.63 -8.26
CA VAL A 64 -8.56 -5.87 -8.91
C VAL A 64 -7.46 -5.54 -7.91
N TYR A 65 -6.30 -5.15 -8.42
CA TYR A 65 -5.25 -4.58 -7.57
C TYR A 65 -5.80 -3.46 -6.68
N TYR A 66 -5.24 -3.30 -5.49
CA TYR A 66 -5.63 -2.23 -4.58
C TYR A 66 -4.42 -1.61 -3.88
N ILE A 67 -4.62 -0.42 -3.32
CA ILE A 67 -3.61 0.30 -2.55
C ILE A 67 -3.98 0.22 -1.07
N ALA A 68 -3.11 -0.33 -0.23
CA ALA A 68 -3.25 -0.30 1.22
C ALA A 68 -3.03 1.16 1.71
N PRO A 69 -4.08 1.86 2.17
CA PRO A 69 -4.01 3.29 2.45
C PRO A 69 -3.03 3.60 3.58
N ASP A 70 -2.98 2.76 4.61
CA ASP A 70 -2.10 2.96 5.76
C ASP A 70 -0.61 2.82 5.42
N LYS A 71 -0.28 2.22 4.27
CA LYS A 71 1.11 2.11 3.75
C LYS A 71 1.41 3.12 2.64
N CYS A 72 0.40 3.72 2.05
CA CYS A 72 0.58 4.67 0.96
C CYS A 72 1.08 6.00 1.51
N THR A 73 2.21 6.47 1.00
CA THR A 73 2.74 7.80 1.35
C THR A 73 2.50 8.82 0.24
N GLU A 74 1.70 8.48 -0.78
CA GLU A 74 1.57 9.27 -2.01
C GLU A 74 2.94 9.56 -2.67
N CYS A 75 3.87 8.61 -2.51
CA CYS A 75 5.28 8.70 -2.90
C CYS A 75 6.09 9.80 -2.19
N MET A 76 5.57 10.40 -1.13
CA MET A 76 6.33 11.32 -0.28
C MET A 76 7.54 10.61 0.33
N GLY A 77 8.69 11.28 0.25
CA GLY A 77 10.00 10.72 0.64
C GLY A 77 10.76 10.09 -0.53
N PHE A 78 10.07 9.69 -1.59
CA PHE A 78 10.68 9.36 -2.89
C PHE A 78 10.63 10.55 -3.85
N HIS A 79 9.58 11.36 -3.76
CA HIS A 79 9.44 12.67 -4.41
C HIS A 79 9.26 13.78 -3.37
N GLU A 80 9.50 15.03 -3.78
CA GLU A 80 9.38 16.23 -2.92
C GLU A 80 7.92 16.59 -2.59
N GLU A 81 6.97 16.14 -3.42
CA GLU A 81 5.54 16.41 -3.31
C GLU A 81 4.70 15.14 -3.58
N PRO A 82 3.46 15.05 -3.05
CA PRO A 82 2.58 13.92 -3.31
C PRO A 82 2.34 13.74 -4.81
N GLN A 83 2.43 12.49 -5.25
CA GLN A 83 2.24 12.16 -6.67
C GLN A 83 0.83 11.70 -6.98
N CYS A 84 0.14 11.06 -6.02
CA CYS A 84 -1.24 10.62 -6.20
C CYS A 84 -2.20 11.76 -5.85
N ALA A 85 -3.22 11.97 -6.68
CA ALA A 85 -4.29 12.92 -6.36
C ALA A 85 -5.37 12.17 -5.56
N GLY A 86 -5.58 12.57 -4.31
CA GLY A 86 -6.74 12.15 -3.51
C GLY A 86 -8.05 12.73 -4.01
#